data_AF-A0A2S1LM20-F1
#
_entry.id   AF-A0A2S1LM20-F1
#
_cell.length_a   1.000
_cell.length_b   1.000
_cell.length_c   1.000
_cell.angle_alpha   90.00
_cell.angle_beta   90.00
_cell.angle_gamma   90.00
#
_symmetry.space_group_name_H-M   'P 1'
#
loop_
_entity.id
_entity.type
_entity.pdbx_description
1 polymer ?
#
loop_
_entity_poly.entity_id
_entity_poly.type
_entity_poly.pdbx_seq_one_letter_code
_entity_poly.pdbx_strand_id
1 'polypeptide(L)'
;MRIEIDFDKSNRSPNTMALSRFLNDHLIGIDHGITFQAIFITLIEHPKKAQKFKKRFLYHKYADITVPYTPTDPDYNKLNTFNFQTIFEIVLESLDRVDGIEVPNRDFKIALLKKDLEALRPLLPQTEAELKQYSTNTEALDAQIHLKWMECQIEQRRNHKKELKKKVKEFRRYDLKESPAALPYLNMMIDLLHRNLKQHPLYTPLYSHIYFSIAETLEQAKIQFPLENWYEYAYVAWDYTHFETLSPTARLHYTIQQLSGSLRELGTIDHVDHTALEELLTAVQQDADPFLDPENMASLEEELDFYLGKKRS
;
A
#
# COMPACT_ATOMS: atom_id res chain seq x y z
N MET A 1 6.10 -1.52 -10.58
CA MET A 1 4.88 -0.88 -11.10
C MET A 1 3.81 -1.97 -11.33
N ARG A 2 2.53 -1.66 -11.10
CA ARG A 2 1.39 -2.58 -11.33
C ARG A 2 0.61 -2.17 -12.59
N ILE A 3 -0.04 -3.11 -13.28
CA ILE A 3 -0.98 -2.84 -14.38
C ILE A 3 -2.36 -3.36 -13.98
N GLU A 4 -3.35 -2.46 -14.01
CA GLU A 4 -4.74 -2.77 -13.67
C GLU A 4 -5.64 -2.47 -14.86
N ILE A 5 -6.46 -3.45 -15.24
CA ILE A 5 -7.32 -3.38 -16.42
C ILE A 5 -8.76 -3.56 -15.98
N ASP A 6 -9.61 -2.60 -16.35
CA ASP A 6 -11.03 -2.61 -16.02
C ASP A 6 -11.89 -2.20 -17.22
N PHE A 7 -13.20 -2.41 -17.11
CA PHE A 7 -14.20 -1.90 -18.04
C PHE A 7 -14.88 -0.66 -17.48
N ASP A 8 -15.47 0.16 -18.35
CA ASP A 8 -16.25 1.34 -17.92
C ASP A 8 -17.62 0.98 -17.34
N LYS A 9 -18.06 -0.27 -17.48
CA LYS A 9 -19.25 -0.84 -16.87
C LYS A 9 -18.92 -1.48 -15.52
N SER A 10 -19.92 -1.53 -14.63
CA SER A 10 -19.76 -1.97 -13.24
C SER A 10 -19.28 -3.41 -13.03
N ASN A 11 -19.25 -4.25 -14.08
CA ASN A 11 -18.80 -5.64 -13.99
C ASN A 11 -17.45 -5.80 -14.68
N ARG A 12 -16.44 -6.17 -13.89
CA ARG A 12 -15.13 -6.60 -14.38
C ARG A 12 -15.28 -7.85 -15.25
N SER A 13 -14.76 -7.81 -16.47
CA SER A 13 -14.67 -9.00 -17.31
C SER A 13 -13.70 -10.00 -16.67
N PRO A 14 -14.03 -11.31 -16.62
CA PRO A 14 -13.09 -12.33 -16.18
C PRO A 14 -11.76 -12.31 -16.93
N ASN A 15 -11.78 -11.91 -18.22
CA ASN A 15 -10.57 -11.82 -19.05
C ASN A 15 -9.65 -10.67 -18.61
N THR A 16 -10.19 -9.49 -18.26
CA THR A 16 -9.36 -8.35 -17.81
C THR A 16 -8.77 -8.60 -16.43
N MET A 17 -9.52 -9.27 -15.55
CA MET A 17 -9.01 -9.70 -14.25
C MET A 17 -7.87 -10.72 -14.39
N ALA A 18 -8.08 -11.76 -15.20
CA ALA A 18 -7.05 -12.76 -15.48
C ALA A 18 -5.81 -12.13 -16.13
N LEU A 19 -6.01 -11.20 -17.07
CA LEU A 19 -4.91 -10.50 -17.72
C LEU A 19 -4.14 -9.60 -16.76
N SER A 20 -4.82 -8.83 -15.92
CA SER A 20 -4.16 -7.99 -14.90
C SER A 20 -3.29 -8.85 -13.98
N ARG A 21 -3.79 -10.02 -13.54
CA ARG A 21 -3.01 -10.97 -12.73
C ARG A 21 -1.81 -11.52 -13.47
N PHE A 22 -2.00 -12.03 -14.69
CA PHE A 22 -0.93 -12.54 -15.53
C PHE A 22 0.19 -11.51 -15.72
N LEU A 23 -0.18 -10.28 -16.10
CA LEU A 23 0.78 -9.20 -16.28
C LEU A 23 1.51 -8.85 -14.99
N ASN A 24 0.80 -8.74 -13.88
CA ASN A 24 1.40 -8.37 -12.61
C ASN A 24 2.31 -9.46 -12.04
N ASP A 25 1.93 -10.73 -12.18
CA ASP A 25 2.76 -11.87 -11.78
C ASP A 25 4.12 -11.86 -12.48
N HIS A 26 4.16 -11.51 -13.77
CA HIS A 26 5.37 -11.51 -14.59
C HIS A 26 6.16 -10.19 -14.57
N LEU A 27 5.49 -9.03 -14.48
CA LEU A 27 6.14 -7.72 -14.66
C LEU A 27 6.53 -7.03 -13.36
N ILE A 28 5.85 -7.30 -12.25
CA ILE A 28 6.26 -6.74 -10.95
C ILE A 28 7.66 -7.30 -10.61
N GLY A 29 8.54 -6.43 -10.11
CA GLY A 29 9.95 -6.75 -9.86
C GLY A 29 10.89 -6.19 -10.93
N ILE A 30 10.36 -5.84 -12.11
CA ILE A 30 11.14 -5.20 -13.16
C ILE A 30 11.08 -3.67 -12.99
N ASP A 31 12.23 -3.02 -13.10
CA ASP A 31 12.35 -1.57 -12.97
C ASP A 31 12.01 -0.81 -14.26
N HIS A 32 10.72 -0.47 -14.41
CA HIS A 32 10.21 0.42 -15.45
C HIS A 32 10.26 1.91 -15.08
N GLY A 33 10.94 2.29 -13.99
CA GLY A 33 10.94 3.64 -13.41
C GLY A 33 9.94 3.80 -12.26
N ILE A 34 10.08 4.90 -11.53
CA ILE A 34 9.29 5.23 -10.32
C ILE A 34 8.22 6.31 -10.57
N THR A 35 8.14 6.87 -11.78
CA THR A 35 7.13 7.88 -12.17
C THR A 35 5.71 7.41 -11.90
N PHE A 36 5.40 6.15 -12.26
CA PHE A 36 4.09 5.55 -12.06
C PHE A 36 4.20 4.33 -11.15
N GLN A 37 3.44 4.34 -10.05
CA GLN A 37 3.31 3.16 -9.18
C GLN A 37 2.39 2.11 -9.82
N ALA A 38 1.40 2.56 -10.58
CA ALA A 38 0.48 1.74 -11.34
C ALA A 38 0.01 2.41 -12.64
N ILE A 39 -0.36 1.59 -13.61
CA ILE A 39 -1.05 1.98 -14.85
C ILE A 39 -2.47 1.40 -14.79
N PHE A 40 -3.46 2.28 -14.76
CA PHE A 40 -4.87 1.94 -14.91
C PHE A 40 -5.29 2.10 -16.36
N ILE A 41 -5.82 1.02 -16.93
CA ILE A 41 -6.31 0.96 -18.31
C ILE A 41 -7.79 0.62 -18.27
N THR A 42 -8.65 1.60 -18.54
CA THR A 42 -10.09 1.37 -18.64
C THR A 42 -10.52 1.17 -20.09
N LEU A 43 -11.01 -0.02 -20.42
CA LEU A 43 -11.59 -0.36 -21.71
C LEU A 43 -13.00 0.22 -21.81
N ILE A 44 -13.24 1.04 -22.83
CA ILE A 44 -14.55 1.64 -23.11
C ILE A 44 -15.25 0.78 -24.16
N GLU A 45 -16.33 0.12 -23.77
CA GLU A 45 -17.13 -0.71 -24.69
C GLU A 45 -17.91 0.15 -25.69
N HIS A 46 -17.80 -0.17 -26.98
CA HIS A 46 -18.56 0.47 -28.06
C HIS A 46 -18.55 2.01 -27.96
N PRO A 47 -17.36 2.64 -27.96
CA PRO A 47 -17.22 4.06 -27.71
C PRO A 47 -17.98 4.89 -28.75
N LYS A 48 -18.60 5.98 -28.30
CA LYS A 48 -19.25 6.93 -29.21
C LYS A 48 -18.20 7.64 -30.07
N LYS A 49 -18.51 7.99 -31.32
CA LYS A 49 -17.57 8.68 -32.25
C LYS A 49 -16.92 9.94 -31.67
N ALA A 50 -17.61 10.65 -30.79
CA ALA A 50 -17.12 11.89 -30.14
C ALA A 50 -16.63 11.68 -28.70
N GLN A 51 -16.48 10.43 -28.23
CA GLN A 51 -16.09 10.14 -26.86
C GLN A 51 -14.62 10.53 -26.63
N LYS A 52 -14.40 11.36 -25.59
CA LYS A 52 -13.06 11.72 -25.14
C LYS A 52 -12.49 10.61 -24.28
N PHE A 53 -11.24 10.27 -24.51
CA PHE A 53 -10.51 9.28 -23.72
C PHE A 53 -9.70 9.96 -22.61
N LYS A 54 -9.71 9.38 -21.42
CA LYS A 54 -8.92 9.87 -20.28
C LYS A 54 -7.45 9.56 -20.53
N LYS A 55 -6.61 10.48 -20.05
CA LYS A 55 -5.16 10.37 -20.00
C LYS A 55 -4.67 11.36 -18.96
N ARG A 56 -4.42 10.90 -17.73
CA ARG A 56 -4.09 11.78 -16.60
C ARG A 56 -3.12 11.14 -15.63
N PHE A 57 -2.37 11.99 -14.93
CA PHE A 57 -1.55 11.60 -13.79
C PHE A 57 -2.38 11.65 -12.51
N LEU A 58 -3.07 10.55 -12.21
CA LEU A 58 -3.98 10.45 -11.08
C LEU A 58 -3.21 10.37 -9.75
N TYR A 59 -3.61 11.19 -8.79
CA TYR A 59 -3.00 11.32 -7.45
C TYR A 59 -1.48 11.55 -7.46
N HIS A 60 -0.91 12.03 -8.57
CA HIS A 60 0.54 12.14 -8.77
C HIS A 60 1.30 10.82 -8.53
N LYS A 61 0.63 9.68 -8.75
CA LYS A 61 1.16 8.32 -8.56
C LYS A 61 0.84 7.39 -9.71
N TYR A 62 -0.29 7.59 -10.39
CA TYR A 62 -0.84 6.60 -11.29
C TYR A 62 -1.06 7.16 -12.69
N ALA A 63 -0.71 6.39 -13.70
CA ALA A 63 -1.17 6.65 -15.05
C ALA A 63 -2.60 6.12 -15.17
N ASP A 64 -3.54 6.97 -15.57
CA ASP A 64 -4.94 6.59 -15.80
C ASP A 64 -5.30 6.93 -17.24
N ILE A 65 -5.51 5.89 -18.05
CA ILE A 65 -5.88 5.99 -19.46
C ILE A 65 -7.18 5.26 -19.74
N THR A 66 -7.96 5.76 -20.70
CA THR A 66 -9.06 4.97 -21.28
C THR A 66 -8.77 4.62 -22.73
N VAL A 67 -9.22 3.44 -23.14
CA VAL A 67 -8.91 2.84 -24.44
C VAL A 67 -10.21 2.33 -25.09
N PRO A 68 -10.44 2.59 -26.38
CA PRO A 68 -11.60 2.04 -27.08
C PRO A 68 -11.52 0.51 -27.15
N TYR A 69 -12.64 -0.16 -26.86
CA TYR A 69 -12.79 -1.60 -27.04
C TYR A 69 -14.10 -1.91 -27.76
N THR A 70 -13.99 -2.67 -28.86
CA THR A 70 -15.16 -3.19 -29.57
C THR A 70 -15.03 -4.71 -29.56
N PRO A 71 -15.75 -5.41 -28.66
CA PRO A 71 -15.70 -6.86 -28.63
C PRO A 71 -16.15 -7.44 -29.97
N THR A 72 -15.35 -8.36 -30.51
CA THR A 72 -15.67 -9.10 -31.75
C THR A 72 -16.29 -10.46 -31.47
N ASP A 73 -16.06 -11.01 -30.29
CA ASP A 73 -16.63 -12.26 -29.81
C ASP A 73 -17.97 -12.00 -29.08
N PRO A 74 -19.09 -12.66 -29.47
CA PRO A 74 -20.35 -12.59 -28.75
C PRO A 74 -20.27 -13.02 -27.28
N ASP A 75 -19.31 -13.88 -26.93
CA ASP A 75 -19.08 -14.41 -25.59
C ASP A 75 -17.97 -13.68 -24.81
N TYR A 76 -17.66 -12.42 -25.15
CA TYR A 76 -16.59 -11.63 -24.50
C TYR A 76 -16.72 -11.43 -22.97
N ASN A 77 -17.93 -11.66 -22.45
CA ASN A 77 -18.21 -11.65 -21.02
C ASN A 77 -17.80 -12.93 -20.30
N LYS A 78 -17.44 -14.00 -21.03
CA LYS A 78 -16.96 -15.27 -20.50
C LYS A 78 -15.43 -15.33 -20.61
N LEU A 79 -14.80 -16.03 -19.67
CA LEU A 79 -13.37 -16.29 -19.71
C LEU A 79 -13.02 -17.17 -20.92
N ASN A 80 -12.20 -16.68 -21.84
CA ASN A 80 -11.67 -17.47 -22.95
C ASN A 80 -10.33 -16.91 -23.46
N THR A 81 -9.54 -17.76 -24.10
CA THR A 81 -8.18 -17.42 -24.55
C THR A 81 -8.19 -16.35 -25.65
N PHE A 82 -9.17 -16.38 -26.54
CA PHE A 82 -9.28 -15.42 -27.65
C PHE A 82 -9.44 -13.98 -27.15
N ASN A 83 -10.39 -13.72 -26.25
CA ASN A 83 -10.60 -12.38 -25.68
C ASN A 83 -9.45 -11.97 -24.77
N PHE A 84 -8.90 -12.90 -23.97
CA PHE A 84 -7.71 -12.63 -23.17
C PHE A 84 -6.54 -12.12 -24.03
N GLN A 85 -6.21 -12.83 -25.12
CA GLN A 85 -5.13 -12.45 -26.03
C GLN A 85 -5.45 -11.17 -26.80
N THR A 86 -6.70 -10.98 -27.24
CA THR A 86 -7.14 -9.74 -27.89
C THR A 86 -6.95 -8.53 -26.98
N ILE A 87 -7.34 -8.64 -25.70
CA ILE A 87 -7.16 -7.56 -24.74
C ILE A 87 -5.67 -7.33 -24.44
N PHE A 88 -4.85 -8.38 -24.39
CA PHE A 88 -3.39 -8.24 -24.24
C PHE A 88 -2.79 -7.35 -25.34
N GLU A 89 -3.15 -7.58 -26.60
CA GLU A 89 -2.67 -6.77 -27.73
C GLU A 89 -3.15 -5.32 -27.62
N ILE A 90 -4.41 -5.10 -27.22
CA ILE A 90 -4.94 -3.75 -26.96
C ILE A 90 -4.16 -3.03 -25.86
N VAL A 91 -3.81 -3.73 -24.78
CA VAL A 91 -2.99 -3.18 -23.70
C VAL A 91 -1.63 -2.76 -24.22
N LEU A 92 -0.95 -3.63 -24.96
CA LEU A 92 0.36 -3.37 -25.54
C LEU A 92 0.35 -2.13 -26.46
N GLU A 93 -0.62 -2.04 -27.36
CA GLU A 93 -0.80 -0.91 -28.27
C GLU A 93 -1.16 0.39 -27.52
N SER A 94 -1.89 0.28 -26.41
CA SER A 94 -2.35 1.45 -25.65
C SER A 94 -1.24 2.15 -24.84
N LEU A 95 -0.08 1.50 -24.66
CA LEU A 95 0.99 2.03 -23.82
C LEU A 95 1.58 3.36 -24.31
N ASP A 96 1.52 3.67 -25.61
CA ASP A 96 1.93 5.00 -26.11
C ASP A 96 1.08 6.14 -25.53
N ARG A 97 -0.16 5.84 -25.12
CA ARG A 97 -1.02 6.82 -24.43
C ARG A 97 -0.51 7.13 -23.04
N VAL A 98 0.05 6.14 -22.34
CA VAL A 98 0.75 6.35 -21.06
C VAL A 98 1.95 7.25 -21.28
N ASP A 99 2.68 7.02 -22.38
CA ASP A 99 3.87 7.79 -22.68
C ASP A 99 3.55 9.29 -22.81
N GLY A 100 2.45 9.68 -23.44
CA GLY A 100 2.18 11.10 -23.56
C GLY A 100 1.64 11.78 -22.29
N ILE A 101 1.52 11.13 -21.12
CA ILE A 101 1.02 11.77 -19.89
C ILE A 101 2.07 12.79 -19.39
N GLU A 102 1.65 14.03 -19.17
CA GLU A 102 2.51 15.08 -18.62
C GLU A 102 2.79 14.83 -17.14
N VAL A 103 4.07 14.73 -16.78
CA VAL A 103 4.53 14.52 -15.41
C VAL A 103 5.75 15.41 -15.11
N PRO A 104 5.94 15.90 -13.87
CA PRO A 104 7.02 16.83 -13.55
C PRO A 104 8.43 16.22 -13.63
N ASN A 105 8.58 14.94 -13.26
CA ASN A 105 9.86 14.22 -13.24
C ASN A 105 9.63 12.84 -13.86
N ARG A 106 10.09 12.66 -15.10
CA ARG A 106 9.84 11.45 -15.87
C ARG A 106 11.09 10.57 -15.93
N ASP A 107 10.99 9.41 -15.30
CA ASP A 107 11.94 8.30 -15.42
C ASP A 107 11.28 7.03 -15.99
N PHE A 108 10.00 7.10 -16.34
CA PHE A 108 9.24 5.98 -16.90
C PHE A 108 9.86 5.46 -18.20
N LYS A 109 10.28 4.19 -18.21
CA LYS A 109 10.99 3.53 -19.31
C LYS A 109 10.01 2.80 -20.22
N ILE A 110 9.21 3.54 -20.99
CA ILE A 110 8.16 2.94 -21.85
C ILE A 110 8.68 1.88 -22.83
N ALA A 111 9.85 2.12 -23.45
CA ALA A 111 10.44 1.20 -24.41
C ALA A 111 10.81 -0.14 -23.76
N LEU A 112 11.25 -0.11 -22.50
CA LEU A 112 11.53 -1.32 -21.73
C LEU A 112 10.24 -2.06 -21.38
N LEU A 113 9.21 -1.35 -20.90
CA LEU A 113 7.90 -1.96 -20.59
C LEU A 113 7.29 -2.66 -21.81
N LYS A 114 7.34 -2.00 -22.98
CA LYS A 114 6.85 -2.58 -24.24
C LYS A 114 7.63 -3.83 -24.63
N LYS A 115 8.97 -3.78 -24.55
CA LYS A 115 9.83 -4.95 -24.81
C LYS A 115 9.51 -6.11 -23.87
N ASP A 116 9.34 -5.85 -22.58
CA ASP A 116 9.05 -6.89 -21.60
C ASP A 116 7.65 -7.49 -21.82
N LEU A 117 6.65 -6.67 -22.15
CA LEU A 117 5.33 -7.16 -22.56
C LEU A 117 5.41 -8.01 -23.82
N GLU A 118 6.10 -7.56 -24.87
CA GLU A 118 6.31 -8.36 -26.08
C GLU A 118 6.96 -9.72 -25.77
N ALA A 119 7.91 -9.75 -24.82
CA ALA A 119 8.54 -10.97 -24.35
C ALA A 119 7.60 -11.91 -23.58
N LEU A 120 6.44 -11.43 -23.09
CA LEU A 120 5.41 -12.27 -22.48
C LEU A 120 4.51 -12.98 -23.50
N ARG A 121 4.49 -12.56 -24.78
CA ARG A 121 3.64 -13.19 -25.81
C ARG A 121 3.77 -14.72 -25.88
N PRO A 122 4.97 -15.32 -25.82
CA PRO A 122 5.13 -16.78 -25.82
C PRO A 122 4.63 -17.47 -24.54
N LEU A 123 4.43 -16.72 -23.46
CA LEU A 123 3.98 -17.21 -22.15
C LEU A 123 2.47 -17.04 -21.94
N LEU A 124 1.76 -16.41 -22.88
CA LEU A 124 0.32 -16.24 -22.78
C LEU A 124 -0.38 -17.61 -22.67
N PRO A 125 -1.39 -17.77 -21.81
CA PRO A 125 -2.20 -18.97 -21.76
C PRO A 125 -2.71 -19.37 -23.15
N GLN A 126 -2.38 -20.60 -23.56
CA GLN A 126 -2.79 -21.20 -24.82
C GLN A 126 -4.04 -22.07 -24.66
N THR A 127 -4.31 -22.53 -23.43
CA THR A 127 -5.49 -23.35 -23.11
C THR A 127 -6.40 -22.69 -22.07
N GLU A 128 -7.69 -23.06 -22.06
CA GLU A 128 -8.61 -22.61 -21.01
C GLU A 128 -8.17 -23.08 -19.61
N ALA A 129 -7.50 -24.23 -19.52
CA ALA A 129 -7.01 -24.76 -18.24
C ALA A 129 -5.90 -23.87 -17.66
N GLU A 130 -4.95 -23.43 -18.48
CA GLU A 130 -3.91 -22.46 -18.11
C GLU A 130 -4.54 -21.11 -17.74
N LEU A 131 -5.48 -20.62 -18.56
CA LEU A 131 -6.15 -19.35 -18.31
C LEU A 131 -6.94 -19.36 -16.99
N LYS A 132 -7.57 -20.49 -16.65
CA LYS A 132 -8.34 -20.65 -15.42
C LYS A 132 -7.50 -20.44 -14.17
N GLN A 133 -6.19 -20.71 -14.20
CA GLN A 133 -5.29 -20.48 -13.07
C GLN A 133 -5.27 -19.01 -12.64
N TYR A 134 -5.48 -18.07 -13.56
CA TYR A 134 -5.56 -16.63 -13.26
C TYR A 134 -6.97 -16.15 -12.90
N SER A 135 -7.98 -17.03 -12.93
CA SER A 135 -9.38 -16.71 -12.64
C SER A 135 -10.00 -17.46 -11.46
N THR A 136 -9.44 -18.62 -11.08
CA THR A 136 -9.96 -19.51 -10.03
C THR A 136 -8.97 -19.59 -8.86
N ASN A 137 -9.48 -19.58 -7.63
CA ASN A 137 -8.68 -19.64 -6.39
C ASN A 137 -7.75 -18.43 -6.17
N THR A 138 -8.32 -17.23 -6.24
CA THR A 138 -7.57 -16.01 -6.56
C THR A 138 -6.98 -15.26 -5.37
N GLU A 139 -7.44 -15.54 -4.15
CA GLU A 139 -7.00 -14.80 -2.96
C GLU A 139 -5.50 -14.98 -2.70
N ALA A 140 -4.97 -16.19 -2.84
CA ALA A 140 -3.54 -16.46 -2.64
C ALA A 140 -2.67 -15.78 -3.71
N LEU A 141 -3.07 -15.85 -4.98
CA LEU A 141 -2.34 -15.19 -6.07
C LEU A 141 -2.40 -13.66 -5.95
N ASP A 142 -3.58 -13.11 -5.64
CA ASP A 142 -3.76 -11.67 -5.44
C ASP A 142 -2.91 -11.19 -4.25
N ALA A 143 -2.86 -11.95 -3.15
CA ALA A 143 -2.00 -11.66 -2.02
C ALA A 143 -0.51 -11.71 -2.39
N GLN A 144 -0.07 -12.73 -3.14
CA GLN A 144 1.31 -12.86 -3.60
C GLN A 144 1.71 -11.68 -4.50
N ILE A 145 0.89 -11.35 -5.51
CA ILE A 145 1.09 -10.22 -6.42
C ILE A 145 1.19 -8.91 -5.63
N HIS A 146 0.29 -8.73 -4.65
CA HIS A 146 0.26 -7.54 -3.81
C HIS A 146 1.53 -7.41 -2.96
N LEU A 147 1.95 -8.48 -2.28
CA LEU A 147 3.18 -8.49 -1.48
C LEU A 147 4.42 -8.21 -2.33
N LYS A 148 4.53 -8.87 -3.49
CA LYS A 148 5.61 -8.63 -4.46
C LYS A 148 5.66 -7.16 -4.88
N TRP A 149 4.51 -6.53 -5.12
CA TRP A 149 4.42 -5.11 -5.45
C TRP A 149 4.86 -4.21 -4.30
N MET A 150 4.39 -4.49 -3.08
CA MET A 150 4.74 -3.75 -1.88
C MET A 150 6.24 -3.79 -1.60
N GLU A 151 6.86 -4.96 -1.71
CA GLU A 151 8.31 -5.13 -1.57
C GLU A 151 9.07 -4.29 -2.60
N CYS A 152 8.64 -4.33 -3.87
CA CYS A 152 9.24 -3.48 -4.90
C CYS A 152 9.11 -1.99 -4.57
N GLN A 153 7.97 -1.53 -4.05
CA GLN A 153 7.79 -0.13 -3.66
C GLN A 153 8.68 0.27 -2.48
N ILE A 154 8.81 -0.60 -1.48
CA ILE A 154 9.68 -0.39 -0.32
C ILE A 154 11.15 -0.29 -0.76
N GLU A 155 11.60 -1.24 -1.57
CA GLU A 155 12.98 -1.25 -2.08
C GLU A 155 13.26 -0.05 -2.99
N GLN A 156 12.31 0.34 -3.84
CA GLN A 156 12.46 1.55 -4.65
C GLN A 156 12.64 2.80 -3.78
N ARG A 157 11.89 2.93 -2.68
CA ARG A 157 12.00 4.07 -1.77
C ARG A 157 13.33 4.06 -1.02
N ARG A 158 13.75 2.90 -0.50
CA ARG A 158 15.06 2.69 0.15
C ARG A 158 16.24 3.07 -0.76
N ASN A 159 16.11 2.85 -2.07
CA ASN A 159 17.17 3.12 -3.03
C ASN A 159 17.11 4.54 -3.61
N HIS A 160 15.99 5.26 -3.46
CA HIS A 160 15.78 6.57 -4.07
C HIS A 160 15.33 7.60 -3.04
N LYS A 161 16.33 8.24 -2.42
CA LYS A 161 16.11 9.32 -1.45
C LYS A 161 15.32 10.47 -2.07
N LYS A 162 14.23 10.84 -1.39
CA LYS A 162 13.44 12.04 -1.68
C LYS A 162 13.73 13.12 -0.65
N GLU A 163 13.57 14.38 -1.06
CA GLU A 163 13.71 15.52 -0.17
C GLU A 163 12.57 15.55 0.86
N LEU A 164 12.89 15.75 2.14
CA LEU A 164 11.93 15.78 3.24
C LEU A 164 11.25 17.16 3.31
N LYS A 165 10.03 17.27 2.79
CA LYS A 165 9.32 18.56 2.61
C LYS A 165 8.11 18.75 3.52
N LYS A 166 7.58 17.67 4.08
CA LYS A 166 6.30 17.70 4.79
C LYS A 166 6.49 17.40 6.25
N LYS A 167 6.14 18.36 7.10
CA LYS A 167 6.10 18.15 8.55
C LYS A 167 4.98 17.15 8.88
N VAL A 168 5.31 16.10 9.64
CA VAL A 168 4.32 15.18 10.21
C VAL A 168 3.41 15.96 11.15
N LYS A 169 2.11 15.68 11.05
CA LYS A 169 1.05 16.34 11.82
C LYS A 169 0.36 15.38 12.77
N GLU A 170 0.25 14.12 12.38
CA GLU A 170 -0.58 13.16 13.09
C GLU A 170 -0.08 11.73 12.90
N PHE A 171 -0.24 10.94 13.95
CA PHE A 171 -0.14 9.49 13.95
C PHE A 171 -1.51 8.87 14.16
N ARG A 172 -1.82 7.77 13.48
CA ARG A 172 -3.05 7.01 13.69
C ARG A 172 -2.74 5.53 13.78
N ARG A 173 -3.63 4.75 14.37
CA ARG A 173 -3.54 3.30 14.34
C ARG A 173 -4.69 2.72 13.51
N TYR A 174 -4.39 1.63 12.84
CA TYR A 174 -5.34 0.79 12.13
C TYR A 174 -5.02 -0.65 12.54
N ASP A 175 -5.70 -1.12 13.58
CA ASP A 175 -5.60 -2.49 14.08
C ASP A 175 -6.63 -3.34 13.32
N LEU A 176 -6.14 -4.27 12.49
CA LEU A 176 -6.99 -5.15 11.68
C LEU A 176 -7.78 -6.15 12.53
N LYS A 177 -7.32 -6.48 13.73
CA LYS A 177 -8.00 -7.40 14.66
C LYS A 177 -8.97 -6.68 15.59
N GLU A 178 -8.83 -5.37 15.72
CA GLU A 178 -9.57 -4.52 16.65
C GLU A 178 -9.54 -5.05 18.10
N SER A 179 -8.36 -5.47 18.57
CA SER A 179 -8.22 -6.13 19.89
C SER A 179 -8.58 -5.18 21.02
N PRO A 180 -9.63 -5.46 21.83
CA PRO A 180 -10.00 -4.62 22.97
C PRO A 180 -8.89 -4.51 24.02
N ALA A 181 -8.05 -5.55 24.14
CA ALA A 181 -6.94 -5.58 25.09
C ALA A 181 -5.77 -4.68 24.66
N ALA A 182 -5.48 -4.60 23.36
CA ALA A 182 -4.40 -3.75 22.82
C ALA A 182 -4.84 -2.29 22.68
N LEU A 183 -6.13 -2.06 22.41
CA LEU A 183 -6.75 -0.75 22.16
C LEU A 183 -6.26 0.40 23.07
N PRO A 184 -6.31 0.29 24.42
CA PRO A 184 -5.94 1.41 25.28
C PRO A 184 -4.44 1.71 25.23
N TYR A 185 -3.57 0.69 25.14
CA TYR A 185 -2.13 0.87 25.01
C TYR A 185 -1.76 1.53 23.69
N LEU A 186 -2.40 1.11 22.60
CA LEU A 186 -2.19 1.72 21.30
C LEU A 186 -2.64 3.18 21.28
N ASN A 187 -3.80 3.51 21.87
CA ASN A 187 -4.26 4.90 21.98
C ASN A 187 -3.30 5.76 22.80
N MET A 188 -2.87 5.27 23.96
CA MET A 188 -1.89 5.95 24.83
C MET A 188 -0.60 6.26 24.07
N MET A 189 -0.10 5.30 23.28
CA MET A 189 1.10 5.46 22.47
C MET A 189 0.91 6.52 21.36
N ILE A 190 -0.23 6.53 20.68
CA ILE A 190 -0.55 7.58 19.69
C ILE A 190 -0.55 8.97 20.34
N ASP A 191 -1.15 9.11 21.52
CA ASP A 191 -1.23 10.39 22.24
C ASP A 191 0.15 10.86 22.72
N LEU A 192 1.00 9.95 23.20
CA LEU A 192 2.40 10.22 23.54
C LEU A 192 3.18 10.74 22.33
N LEU A 193 3.04 10.11 21.16
CA LEU A 193 3.67 10.58 19.93
C LEU A 193 3.19 11.98 19.54
N HIS A 194 1.89 12.24 19.61
CA HIS A 194 1.32 13.55 19.24
C HIS A 194 1.79 14.67 20.16
N ARG A 195 1.87 14.41 21.47
CA ARG A 195 2.39 15.36 22.45
C ARG A 195 3.83 15.75 22.12
N ASN A 196 4.68 14.75 21.87
CA ASN A 196 6.11 14.94 21.65
C ASN A 196 6.45 15.49 20.25
N LEU A 197 5.60 15.24 19.23
CA LEU A 197 5.80 15.73 17.86
C LEU A 197 5.86 17.27 17.75
N LYS A 198 5.27 18.00 18.70
CA LYS A 198 5.33 19.48 18.73
C LYS A 198 6.74 19.99 19.01
N GLN A 199 7.47 19.30 19.89
CA GLN A 199 8.82 19.66 20.33
C GLN A 199 9.89 19.00 19.46
N HIS A 200 9.61 17.79 18.96
CA HIS A 200 10.49 16.99 18.10
C HIS A 200 9.84 16.78 16.72
N PRO A 201 9.85 17.80 15.85
CA PRO A 201 9.14 17.72 14.57
C PRO A 201 9.85 16.80 13.58
N LEU A 202 9.09 15.87 13.00
CA LEU A 202 9.55 15.04 11.90
C LEU A 202 9.14 15.59 10.55
N TYR A 203 10.01 15.41 9.55
CA TYR A 203 9.75 15.73 8.16
C TYR A 203 9.86 14.48 7.29
N THR A 204 8.95 14.35 6.35
CA THR A 204 8.85 13.21 5.43
C THR A 204 8.79 13.71 3.98
N PRO A 205 8.95 12.82 2.99
CA PRO A 205 8.97 13.24 1.59
C PRO A 205 7.69 13.92 1.09
N LEU A 206 6.52 13.31 1.35
CA LEU A 206 5.26 13.68 0.68
C LEU A 206 4.03 13.70 1.60
N TYR A 207 4.03 12.91 2.68
CA TYR A 207 2.88 12.72 3.55
C TYR A 207 2.99 13.55 4.83
N SER A 208 1.89 13.77 5.54
CA SER A 208 1.93 14.40 6.87
C SER A 208 1.26 13.57 7.94
N HIS A 209 0.76 12.38 7.59
CA HIS A 209 0.10 11.47 8.53
C HIS A 209 0.75 10.10 8.43
N ILE A 210 0.99 9.47 9.57
CA ILE A 210 1.53 8.11 9.63
C ILE A 210 0.49 7.21 10.27
N TYR A 211 0.13 6.13 9.60
CA TYR A 211 -0.82 5.14 10.09
C TYR A 211 -0.06 3.87 10.46
N PHE A 212 -0.15 3.43 11.71
CA PHE A 212 0.32 2.10 12.09
C PHE A 212 -0.69 1.07 11.57
N SER A 213 -0.31 0.29 10.56
CA SER A 213 -1.09 -0.85 10.09
C SER A 213 -0.67 -2.07 10.90
N ILE A 214 -1.54 -2.53 11.80
CA ILE A 214 -1.21 -3.53 12.82
C ILE A 214 -1.99 -4.82 12.53
N ALA A 215 -1.26 -5.92 12.36
CA ALA A 215 -1.84 -7.24 12.08
C ALA A 215 -0.99 -8.37 12.69
N GLU A 216 -1.44 -9.62 12.61
CA GLU A 216 -0.71 -10.77 13.18
C GLU A 216 0.61 -11.04 12.46
N THR A 217 0.68 -10.73 11.15
CA THR A 217 1.91 -10.84 10.35
C THR A 217 2.20 -9.57 9.57
N LEU A 218 3.45 -9.38 9.15
CA LEU A 218 3.83 -8.23 8.31
C LEU A 218 3.13 -8.26 6.96
N GLU A 219 2.90 -9.44 6.40
CA GLU A 219 2.18 -9.63 5.15
C GLU A 219 0.76 -9.09 5.25
N GLN A 220 0.06 -9.43 6.34
CA GLN A 220 -1.29 -8.92 6.60
C GLN A 220 -1.29 -7.40 6.80
N ALA A 221 -0.33 -6.87 7.57
CA ALA A 221 -0.20 -5.42 7.77
C ALA A 221 0.01 -4.68 6.44
N LYS A 222 0.78 -5.28 5.53
CA LYS A 222 1.10 -4.76 4.19
C LYS A 222 -0.05 -4.87 3.19
N ILE A 223 -1.16 -5.55 3.50
CA ILE A 223 -2.36 -5.54 2.64
C ILE A 223 -2.86 -4.09 2.43
N GLN A 224 -2.70 -3.24 3.45
CA GLN A 224 -3.03 -1.82 3.36
C GLN A 224 -1.90 -1.02 2.70
N PHE A 225 -2.27 -0.09 1.81
CA PHE A 225 -1.32 0.80 1.13
C PHE A 225 -1.92 2.19 0.91
N PRO A 226 -1.10 3.25 0.87
CA PRO A 226 -1.62 4.61 0.76
C PRO A 226 -2.08 4.92 -0.66
N LEU A 227 -3.39 5.06 -0.84
CA LEU A 227 -4.00 5.48 -2.11
C LEU A 227 -3.69 6.95 -2.44
N GLU A 228 -3.54 7.76 -1.40
CA GLU A 228 -3.28 9.20 -1.51
C GLU A 228 -1.86 9.54 -1.05
N ASN A 229 -1.44 10.79 -1.25
CA ASN A 229 -0.07 11.23 -0.92
C ASN A 229 0.06 11.87 0.46
N TRP A 230 -1.06 12.11 1.17
CA TRP A 230 -1.03 12.83 2.44
C TRP A 230 -0.79 11.91 3.66
N TYR A 231 -0.81 10.59 3.47
CA TYR A 231 -0.50 9.60 4.51
C TYR A 231 0.39 8.46 4.01
N GLU A 232 0.99 7.76 4.96
CA GLU A 232 1.79 6.55 4.74
C GLU A 232 1.59 5.57 5.90
N TYR A 233 1.83 4.28 5.64
CA TYR A 233 1.77 3.24 6.67
C TYR A 233 3.14 2.93 7.27
N ALA A 234 3.18 2.80 8.60
CA ALA A 234 4.19 2.04 9.33
C ALA A 234 3.61 0.65 9.61
N TYR A 235 4.25 -0.40 9.10
CA TYR A 235 3.74 -1.76 9.19
C TYR A 235 4.18 -2.43 10.49
N VAL A 236 3.24 -3.04 11.20
CA VAL A 236 3.49 -3.64 12.53
C VAL A 236 2.95 -5.06 12.54
N ALA A 237 3.84 -6.03 12.77
CA ALA A 237 3.44 -7.39 13.12
C ALA A 237 3.25 -7.48 14.64
N TRP A 238 2.13 -8.05 15.07
CA TRP A 238 1.69 -8.02 16.44
C TRP A 238 1.25 -9.42 16.90
N ASP A 239 2.00 -10.01 17.82
CA ASP A 239 1.60 -11.25 18.48
C ASP A 239 0.57 -10.96 19.59
N TYR A 240 -0.71 -11.01 19.22
CA TYR A 240 -1.81 -10.80 20.16
C TYR A 240 -1.86 -11.85 21.26
N THR A 241 -1.51 -13.11 20.93
CA THR A 241 -1.54 -14.21 21.89
C THR A 241 -0.50 -13.98 22.97
N HIS A 242 0.73 -13.62 22.58
CA HIS A 242 1.77 -13.25 23.53
C HIS A 242 1.36 -12.00 24.34
N PHE A 243 0.88 -10.95 23.67
CA PHE A 243 0.48 -9.70 24.30
C PHE A 243 -0.54 -9.90 25.43
N GLU A 244 -1.53 -10.75 25.23
CA GLU A 244 -2.57 -11.04 26.23
C GLU A 244 -2.02 -11.77 27.48
N THR A 245 -0.87 -12.44 27.38
CA THR A 245 -0.21 -13.09 28.53
C THR A 245 0.67 -12.15 29.37
N LEU A 246 0.98 -10.96 28.84
CA LEU A 246 1.85 -9.98 29.50
C LEU A 246 1.15 -9.22 30.64
N SER A 247 1.93 -8.80 31.65
CA SER A 247 1.48 -7.83 32.66
C SER A 247 1.18 -6.46 32.01
N PRO A 248 0.40 -5.57 32.65
CA PRO A 248 0.09 -4.26 32.09
C PRO A 248 1.33 -3.42 31.73
N THR A 249 2.34 -3.37 32.60
CA THR A 249 3.63 -2.70 32.31
C THR A 249 4.35 -3.33 31.13
N ALA A 250 4.38 -4.67 31.05
CA ALA A 250 5.01 -5.38 29.94
C ALA A 250 4.25 -5.18 28.63
N ARG A 251 2.92 -5.02 28.65
CA ARG A 251 2.10 -4.66 27.47
C ARG A 251 2.42 -3.25 26.98
N LEU A 252 2.56 -2.28 27.89
CA LEU A 252 2.98 -0.92 27.50
C LEU A 252 4.38 -0.95 26.87
N HIS A 253 5.33 -1.61 27.51
CA HIS A 253 6.68 -1.76 26.98
C HIS A 253 6.69 -2.43 25.60
N TYR A 254 5.97 -3.54 25.43
CA TYR A 254 5.82 -4.21 24.14
C TYR A 254 5.24 -3.26 23.09
N THR A 255 4.20 -2.49 23.43
CA THR A 255 3.58 -1.52 22.52
C THR A 255 4.57 -0.45 22.05
N ILE A 256 5.33 0.13 22.98
CA ILE A 256 6.36 1.14 22.68
C ILE A 256 7.40 0.53 21.73
N GLN A 257 7.88 -0.68 22.02
CA GLN A 257 8.88 -1.35 21.19
C GLN A 257 8.38 -1.60 19.77
N GLN A 258 7.18 -2.15 19.60
CA GLN A 258 6.62 -2.46 18.27
C GLN A 258 6.40 -1.20 17.43
N LEU A 259 5.75 -0.17 18.00
CA LEU A 259 5.46 1.05 17.25
C LEU A 259 6.75 1.85 16.95
N SER A 260 7.68 1.95 17.90
CA SER A 260 8.98 2.59 17.67
C SER A 260 9.80 1.85 16.60
N GLY A 261 9.81 0.51 16.63
CA GLY A 261 10.49 -0.31 15.63
C GLY A 261 9.96 -0.06 14.22
N SER A 262 8.64 -0.04 14.06
CA SER A 262 8.01 0.25 12.75
C SER A 262 8.26 1.68 12.25
N LEU A 263 8.35 2.67 13.14
CA LEU A 263 8.75 4.04 12.76
C LEU A 263 10.20 4.10 12.30
N ARG A 264 11.12 3.38 12.95
CA ARG A 264 12.52 3.28 12.51
C ARG A 264 12.64 2.63 11.15
N GLU A 265 11.86 1.56 10.91
CA GLU A 265 11.82 0.93 9.59
C GLU A 265 11.31 1.92 8.53
N LEU A 266 10.17 2.59 8.77
CA LEU A 266 9.65 3.62 7.86
C LEU A 266 10.66 4.76 7.64
N GLY A 267 11.34 5.20 8.70
CA GLY A 267 12.38 6.21 8.63
C GLY A 267 13.57 5.78 7.77
N THR A 268 13.93 4.50 7.82
CA THR A 268 14.95 3.91 6.93
C THR A 268 14.46 3.86 5.48
N ILE A 269 13.21 3.46 5.26
CA ILE A 269 12.59 3.37 3.91
C ILE A 269 12.54 4.73 3.22
N ASP A 270 12.17 5.78 3.94
CA ASP A 270 11.98 7.12 3.38
C ASP A 270 13.14 8.07 3.61
N HIS A 271 14.22 7.59 4.24
CA HIS A 271 15.36 8.40 4.64
C HIS A 271 14.97 9.62 5.49
N VAL A 272 14.03 9.43 6.43
CA VAL A 272 13.70 10.41 7.46
C VAL A 272 14.97 10.67 8.30
N ASP A 273 15.10 11.89 8.81
CA ASP A 273 16.22 12.25 9.70
C ASP A 273 16.22 11.32 10.93
N HIS A 274 17.24 10.46 11.00
CA HIS A 274 17.39 9.47 12.06
C HIS A 274 17.59 10.14 13.43
N THR A 275 18.31 11.25 13.49
CA THR A 275 18.54 11.96 14.75
C THR A 275 17.22 12.53 15.27
N ALA A 276 16.47 13.22 14.40
CA ALA A 276 15.16 13.76 14.79
C ALA A 276 14.16 12.66 15.19
N LEU A 277 14.21 11.51 14.51
CA LEU A 277 13.39 10.34 14.86
C LEU A 277 13.73 9.78 16.23
N GLU A 278 15.01 9.54 16.52
CA GLU A 278 15.41 9.01 17.82
C GLU A 278 15.18 10.02 18.96
N GLU A 279 15.30 11.32 18.70
CA GLU A 279 14.92 12.36 19.68
C GLU A 279 13.43 12.27 20.03
N LEU A 280 12.54 12.16 19.03
CA LEU A 280 11.10 11.96 19.25
C LEU A 280 10.84 10.69 20.06
N LEU A 281 11.44 9.57 19.66
CA LEU A 281 11.21 8.26 20.32
C LEU A 281 11.75 8.24 21.75
N THR A 282 12.87 8.93 22.01
CA THR A 282 13.43 9.09 23.35
C THR A 282 12.51 9.92 24.24
N ALA A 283 11.98 11.03 23.75
CA ALA A 283 11.04 11.87 24.51
C ALA A 283 9.73 11.11 24.83
N VAL A 284 9.22 10.35 23.86
CA VAL A 284 8.09 9.44 24.07
C VAL A 284 8.37 8.41 25.16
N GLN A 285 9.55 7.80 25.14
CA GLN A 285 9.97 6.84 26.16
C GLN A 285 10.02 7.50 27.54
N GLN A 286 10.62 8.69 27.65
CA GLN A 286 10.69 9.45 28.91
C GLN A 286 9.30 9.81 29.47
N ASP A 287 8.36 10.21 28.61
CA ASP A 287 6.98 10.46 29.02
C ASP A 287 6.22 9.17 29.41
N ALA A 288 6.68 8.01 28.93
CA ALA A 288 6.11 6.70 29.25
C ALA A 288 6.73 6.06 30.51
N ASP A 289 7.97 6.40 30.85
CA ASP A 289 8.74 5.84 31.98
C ASP A 289 7.96 5.82 33.31
N PRO A 290 7.19 6.86 33.70
CA PRO A 290 6.41 6.82 34.93
C PRO A 290 5.41 5.66 34.99
N PHE A 291 4.89 5.23 33.84
CA PHE A 291 3.91 4.15 33.73
C PHE A 291 4.55 2.76 33.57
N LEU A 292 5.86 2.71 33.32
CA LEU A 292 6.61 1.46 33.22
C LEU A 292 7.13 0.97 34.57
N ASP A 293 7.13 1.85 35.58
CA ASP A 293 7.45 1.50 36.95
C ASP A 293 6.31 0.67 37.58
N PRO A 294 6.56 -0.57 38.03
CA PRO A 294 5.57 -1.38 38.73
C PRO A 294 5.01 -0.72 40.00
N GLU A 295 5.72 0.24 40.61
CA GLU A 295 5.23 0.99 41.78
C GLU A 295 4.11 1.98 41.40
N ASN A 296 4.00 2.35 40.11
CA ASN A 296 3.01 3.28 39.57
C ASN A 296 1.87 2.59 38.81
N MET A 297 1.67 1.28 39.03
CA MET A 297 0.63 0.49 38.36
C MET A 297 -0.77 1.10 38.44
N ALA A 298 -1.14 1.69 39.57
CA ALA A 298 -2.43 2.35 39.73
C ALA A 298 -2.60 3.56 38.77
N SER A 299 -1.52 4.29 38.51
CA SER A 299 -1.52 5.40 37.56
C SER A 299 -1.66 4.90 36.12
N LEU A 300 -1.04 3.77 35.78
CA LEU A 300 -1.21 3.15 34.48
C LEU A 300 -2.66 2.64 34.30
N GLU A 301 -3.23 1.98 35.30
CA GLU A 301 -4.62 1.50 35.25
C GLU A 301 -5.62 2.65 35.07
N GLU A 302 -5.46 3.75 35.81
CA GLU A 302 -6.31 4.94 35.66
C GLU A 302 -6.20 5.55 34.24
N GLU A 303 -4.98 5.63 33.71
CA GLU A 303 -4.72 6.14 32.36
C GLU A 303 -5.34 5.22 31.29
N LEU A 304 -5.21 3.89 31.43
CA LEU A 304 -5.82 2.92 30.51
C LEU A 304 -7.35 2.98 30.56
N ASP A 305 -7.94 3.17 31.75
CA ASP A 305 -9.39 3.30 31.91
C ASP A 305 -9.94 4.57 31.23
N PHE A 306 -9.16 5.67 31.22
CA PHE A 306 -9.48 6.86 30.41
C PHE A 306 -9.61 6.52 28.93
N TYR A 307 -8.66 5.75 28.36
CA TYR A 307 -8.72 5.34 26.95
C TYR A 307 -9.83 4.32 26.64
N LEU A 308 -10.37 3.65 27.66
CA LEU A 308 -11.55 2.79 27.54
C LEU A 308 -12.87 3.57 27.68
N GLY A 309 -12.83 4.87 27.95
CA GLY A 309 -14.02 5.70 28.16
C GLY A 309 -14.75 5.39 29.46
N LYS A 310 -14.10 4.70 30.41
CA LYS A 310 -14.65 4.51 31.75
C LYS A 310 -14.48 5.83 32.50
N LYS A 311 -15.59 6.41 32.96
CA LYS A 311 -15.54 7.67 33.72
C LYS A 311 -14.73 7.45 35.00
N ARG A 312 -13.82 8.39 35.30
CA ARG A 312 -13.21 8.54 36.63
C ARG A 312 -14.35 8.64 37.66
N SER A 313 -14.50 7.62 38.49
CA SER A 313 -15.55 7.51 39.52
C SER A 313 -15.19 8.30 40.76
#